data_AF-A0A1R0H199-F1
#
_entry.id   AF-A0A1R0H199-F1
#
_cell.length_a   1.000
_cell.length_b   1.000
_cell.length_c   1.000
_cell.angle_alpha   90.00
_cell.angle_beta   90.00
_cell.angle_gamma   90.00
#
_symmetry.space_group_name_H-M   'P 1'
#
loop_
_entity.id
_entity.type
_entity.pdbx_description
1 polymer ?
#
loop_
_entity_poly.entity_id
_entity_poly.type
_entity_poly.pdbx_seq_one_letter_code
_entity_poly.pdbx_strand_id
1 'polypeptide(L)'
;MIEKIRSMPTGARNVTRTNDSASLWNCTLSPGWTAEEVEVLRKALMKFGIGNWTKIIEAEVLVGKTIAQMNLQTQRMLGQQSTAEFSGLFMDPYVIGEINSKKVGDSIKRKNGFIINTEGKISREEIRKRREENRLLYQISKKERDEIVLKKSDSLVRVHIIPYYNNVLKNIN
;
A
#
# COMPACT_ATOMS: atom_id res chain seq x y z
N MET A 1 16.39 15.56 -45.57
CA MET A 1 15.74 14.31 -45.09
C MET A 1 16.31 14.01 -43.72
N ILE A 2 15.49 14.07 -42.66
CA ILE A 2 15.91 13.81 -41.28
C ILE A 2 15.50 12.38 -40.93
N GLU A 3 16.47 11.49 -40.72
CA GLU A 3 16.21 10.10 -40.34
C GLU A 3 15.63 10.02 -38.92
N LYS A 4 14.48 9.34 -38.82
CA LYS A 4 13.77 9.08 -37.57
C LYS A 4 14.44 7.92 -36.84
N ILE A 5 15.07 8.18 -35.70
CA ILE A 5 15.69 7.15 -34.85
C ILE A 5 14.60 6.14 -34.42
N ARG A 6 14.77 4.87 -34.79
CA ARG A 6 13.86 3.77 -34.46
C ARG A 6 14.10 3.31 -33.02
N SER A 7 13.03 3.18 -32.23
CA SER A 7 13.05 2.59 -30.89
C SER A 7 13.54 1.14 -30.93
N MET A 8 14.34 0.74 -29.93
CA MET A 8 14.90 -0.61 -29.84
C MET A 8 13.80 -1.69 -29.73
N PRO A 9 14.01 -2.89 -30.31
CA PRO A 9 13.06 -3.99 -30.23
C PRO A 9 12.99 -4.58 -28.82
N THR A 10 11.76 -4.89 -28.40
CA THR A 10 11.44 -5.45 -27.10
C THR A 10 11.74 -6.94 -27.07
N GLY A 11 12.87 -7.35 -26.48
CA GLY A 11 13.17 -8.77 -26.34
C GLY A 11 14.58 -9.08 -25.86
N ALA A 12 14.78 -9.02 -24.54
CA ALA A 12 15.76 -9.77 -23.74
C ALA A 12 16.03 -9.00 -22.44
N ARG A 13 15.05 -8.97 -21.53
CA ARG A 13 15.32 -8.69 -20.11
C ARG A 13 14.90 -9.90 -19.30
N ASN A 14 15.49 -11.06 -19.59
CA ASN A 14 15.55 -12.14 -18.62
C ASN A 14 16.62 -11.75 -17.60
N VAL A 15 16.28 -10.77 -16.76
CA VAL A 15 16.98 -10.60 -15.48
C VAL A 15 16.49 -11.77 -14.64
N THR A 16 17.31 -12.82 -14.56
CA THR A 16 17.10 -13.95 -13.66
C THR A 16 17.00 -13.38 -12.25
N ARG A 17 15.77 -13.23 -11.73
CA ARG A 17 15.57 -12.81 -10.35
C ARG A 17 15.89 -14.01 -9.48
N THR A 18 16.97 -13.93 -8.73
CA THR A 18 17.44 -14.95 -7.77
C THR A 18 16.50 -15.13 -6.56
N ASN A 19 15.21 -14.82 -6.70
CA ASN A 19 14.23 -14.87 -5.62
C ASN A 19 13.36 -16.13 -5.61
N ASP A 20 13.67 -17.13 -6.45
CA ASP A 20 12.96 -18.41 -6.50
C ASP A 20 13.43 -19.36 -5.38
N SER A 21 13.31 -18.90 -4.13
CA SER A 21 13.36 -19.76 -2.95
C SER A 21 11.96 -19.80 -2.33
N ALA A 22 11.34 -20.99 -2.37
CA ALA A 22 9.97 -21.27 -1.92
C ALA A 22 9.75 -21.19 -0.38
N SER A 23 10.65 -20.52 0.35
CA SER A 23 10.59 -20.34 1.81
C SER A 23 10.51 -18.87 2.25
N LEU A 24 10.35 -17.92 1.31
CA LEU A 24 10.26 -16.49 1.62
C LEU A 24 8.80 -16.04 1.78
N TRP A 25 8.35 -16.03 3.02
CA TRP A 25 7.54 -14.93 3.56
C TRP A 25 8.23 -13.60 3.23
N ASN A 26 8.07 -13.10 2.01
CA ASN A 26 8.76 -11.94 1.47
C ASN A 26 8.34 -10.64 2.21
N CYS A 27 8.82 -10.48 3.44
CA CYS A 27 9.14 -9.21 4.10
C CYS A 27 10.31 -8.52 3.40
N THR A 28 10.43 -8.62 2.07
CA THR A 28 11.24 -7.68 1.31
C THR A 28 10.46 -6.37 1.34
N LEU A 29 10.84 -5.52 2.30
CA LEU A 29 10.44 -4.13 2.36
C LEU A 29 10.53 -3.57 0.93
N SER A 30 9.48 -2.86 0.48
CA SER A 30 9.62 -2.14 -0.78
C SER A 30 10.86 -1.23 -0.66
N PRO A 31 11.72 -1.10 -1.69
CA PRO A 31 12.92 -0.28 -1.58
C PRO A 31 12.60 1.09 -0.98
N GLY A 32 13.29 1.46 0.11
CA GLY A 32 13.02 2.67 0.86
C GLY A 32 11.91 2.59 1.91
N TRP A 33 11.54 1.39 2.38
CA TRP A 33 10.71 1.18 3.59
C TRP A 33 11.55 0.57 4.71
N THR A 34 11.34 1.02 5.94
CA THR A 34 11.84 0.32 7.15
C THR A 34 10.74 -0.53 7.78
N ALA A 35 11.09 -1.47 8.66
CA ALA A 35 10.10 -2.28 9.38
C ALA A 35 9.18 -1.41 10.25
N GLU A 36 9.74 -0.35 10.85
CA GLU A 36 9.01 0.63 11.64
C GLU A 36 8.00 1.40 10.79
N GLU A 37 8.39 1.85 9.60
CA GLU A 37 7.48 2.53 8.67
C GLU A 37 6.33 1.62 8.23
N VAL A 38 6.60 0.33 8.02
CA VAL A 38 5.55 -0.65 7.68
C VAL A 38 4.57 -0.83 8.84
N GLU A 39 5.07 -0.92 10.08
CA GLU A 39 4.21 -1.02 11.26
C GLU A 39 3.41 0.26 11.49
N VAL A 40 3.99 1.44 11.22
CA VAL A 40 3.28 2.71 11.23
C VAL A 40 2.17 2.73 10.17
N LEU A 41 2.44 2.26 8.95
CA LEU A 41 1.43 2.15 7.90
C LEU A 41 0.30 1.21 8.31
N ARG A 42 0.62 0.02 8.86
CA ARG A 42 -0.37 -0.94 9.35
C ARG A 42 -1.32 -0.28 10.37
N LYS A 43 -0.76 0.37 11.39
CA LYS A 43 -1.55 1.10 12.40
C LYS A 43 -2.37 2.23 11.80
N ALA A 44 -1.81 2.98 10.84
CA ALA A 44 -2.51 4.07 10.18
C ALA A 44 -3.70 3.56 9.34
N LEU A 45 -3.57 2.43 8.65
CA LEU A 45 -4.65 1.76 7.92
C LEU A 45 -5.76 1.30 8.89
N MET A 46 -5.40 0.71 10.02
CA MET A 46 -6.34 0.31 11.07
C MET A 46 -7.08 1.53 11.67
N LYS A 47 -6.38 2.66 11.84
CA LYS A 47 -6.95 3.88 12.44
C LYS A 47 -7.83 4.68 11.49
N PHE A 48 -7.39 4.88 10.25
CA PHE A 48 -8.06 5.78 9.28
C PHE A 48 -8.88 5.06 8.22
N GLY A 49 -8.69 3.74 8.09
CA GLY A 49 -9.33 2.89 7.10
C GLY A 49 -8.44 2.65 5.88
N ILE A 50 -8.50 1.45 5.32
CA ILE A 50 -7.73 1.08 4.12
C ILE A 50 -8.17 1.95 2.94
N GLY A 51 -7.21 2.51 2.20
CA GLY A 51 -7.51 3.40 1.07
C GLY A 51 -7.69 4.87 1.44
N ASN A 52 -7.71 5.22 2.73
CA ASN A 52 -7.85 6.61 3.18
C ASN A 52 -6.49 7.32 3.30
N TRP A 53 -5.82 7.47 2.15
CA TRP A 53 -4.44 7.96 2.09
C TRP A 53 -4.29 9.41 2.55
N THR A 54 -5.28 10.25 2.28
CA THR A 54 -5.26 11.67 2.66
C THR A 54 -5.09 11.84 4.16
N LYS A 55 -5.86 11.10 4.98
CA LYS A 55 -5.72 11.15 6.45
C LYS A 55 -4.37 10.66 6.94
N ILE A 56 -3.78 9.66 6.28
CA ILE A 56 -2.44 9.16 6.62
C ILE A 56 -1.38 10.22 6.33
N ILE A 57 -1.51 10.95 5.22
CA ILE A 57 -0.62 12.06 4.85
C ILE A 57 -0.77 13.22 5.83
N GLU A 58 -1.99 13.64 6.13
CA GLU A 58 -2.31 14.71 7.10
C GLU A 58 -1.80 14.40 8.52
N ALA A 59 -1.71 13.12 8.89
CA ALA A 59 -1.15 12.70 10.16
C ALA A 59 0.39 12.83 10.22
N GLU A 60 1.06 13.04 9.08
CA GLU A 60 2.52 13.20 8.95
C GLU A 60 3.34 12.04 9.55
N VAL A 61 2.78 10.83 9.52
CA VAL A 61 3.40 9.64 10.13
C VAL A 61 4.35 8.91 9.18
N LEU A 62 4.24 9.15 7.87
CA LEU A 62 5.03 8.51 6.80
C LEU A 62 5.57 9.56 5.82
N VAL A 63 6.40 10.46 6.31
CA VAL A 63 6.94 11.57 5.52
C VAL A 63 7.73 11.06 4.32
N GLY A 64 7.48 11.65 3.15
CA GLY A 64 8.14 11.29 1.89
C GLY A 64 7.61 10.01 1.22
N LYS A 65 6.66 9.29 1.83
CA LYS A 65 6.00 8.15 1.19
C LYS A 65 4.84 8.62 0.32
N THR A 66 4.86 8.24 -0.94
CA THR A 66 3.78 8.53 -1.88
C THR A 66 2.59 7.59 -1.69
N ILE A 67 1.41 8.00 -2.17
CA ILE A 67 0.21 7.14 -2.18
C ILE A 67 0.46 5.82 -2.90
N ALA A 68 1.19 5.85 -4.02
CA ALA A 68 1.53 4.65 -4.78
C ALA A 68 2.40 3.67 -3.96
N GLN A 69 3.39 4.18 -3.23
CA GLN A 69 4.23 3.38 -2.34
C GLN A 69 3.41 2.78 -1.19
N MET A 70 2.54 3.58 -0.55
CA MET A 70 1.66 3.08 0.52
C MET A 70 0.69 2.01 0.03
N ASN A 71 0.10 2.19 -1.16
CA ASN A 71 -0.81 1.21 -1.74
C ASN A 71 -0.08 -0.11 -2.09
N LEU A 72 1.12 -0.04 -2.68
CA LEU A 72 1.91 -1.25 -2.97
C LEU A 72 2.30 -1.98 -1.68
N GLN A 73 2.67 -1.25 -0.64
CA GLN A 73 2.98 -1.83 0.66
C GLN A 73 1.72 -2.42 1.34
N THR A 74 0.55 -1.83 1.11
CA THR A 74 -0.73 -2.39 1.58
C THR A 74 -1.08 -3.69 0.86
N GLN A 75 -0.89 -3.78 -0.46
CA GLN A 75 -1.05 -5.02 -1.23
C GLN A 75 -0.13 -6.13 -0.73
N ARG A 76 1.13 -5.79 -0.38
CA ARG A 76 2.09 -6.67 0.33
C ARG A 76 1.52 -7.24 1.62
N MET A 77 1.00 -6.38 2.49
CA MET A 77 0.43 -6.83 3.77
C MET A 77 -0.81 -7.71 3.58
N LEU A 78 -1.67 -7.40 2.60
CA LEU A 78 -2.88 -8.18 2.31
C LEU A 78 -2.60 -9.49 1.56
N GLY A 79 -1.44 -9.64 0.91
CA GLY A 79 -1.14 -10.78 0.05
C GLY A 79 -1.94 -10.85 -1.26
N GLN A 80 -2.57 -9.74 -1.67
CA GLN A 80 -3.34 -9.65 -2.92
C GLN A 80 -3.20 -8.29 -3.60
N GLN A 81 -3.35 -8.25 -4.93
CA GLN A 81 -3.19 -7.00 -5.70
C GLN A 81 -4.39 -6.06 -5.57
N SER A 82 -5.61 -6.60 -5.48
CA SER A 82 -6.81 -5.78 -5.35
C SER A 82 -7.05 -5.37 -3.90
N THR A 83 -7.24 -4.07 -3.67
CA THR A 83 -7.62 -3.51 -2.34
C THR A 83 -9.08 -3.05 -2.29
N ALA A 84 -9.82 -3.18 -3.40
CA ALA A 84 -11.15 -2.56 -3.57
C ALA A 84 -12.19 -3.06 -2.54
N GLU A 85 -12.13 -4.34 -2.18
CA GLU A 85 -13.01 -4.98 -1.19
C GLU A 85 -12.70 -4.58 0.25
N PHE A 86 -11.55 -3.95 0.52
CA PHE A 86 -11.18 -3.46 1.85
C PHE A 86 -11.26 -1.94 1.98
N SER A 87 -11.48 -1.23 0.88
CA SER A 87 -11.50 0.24 0.88
C SER A 87 -12.54 0.78 1.87
N GLY A 88 -12.09 1.62 2.79
CA GLY A 88 -12.87 2.22 3.87
C GLY A 88 -13.04 1.36 5.12
N LEU A 89 -12.55 0.12 5.13
CA LEU A 89 -12.61 -0.76 6.31
C LEU A 89 -11.45 -0.46 7.26
N PHE A 90 -11.75 -0.55 8.55
CA PHE A 90 -10.79 -0.36 9.64
C PHE A 90 -10.42 -1.74 10.16
N MET A 91 -9.32 -2.28 9.66
CA MET A 91 -8.94 -3.67 9.92
C MET A 91 -7.43 -3.83 9.80
N ASP A 92 -6.91 -4.87 10.44
CA ASP A 92 -5.51 -5.22 10.34
C ASP A 92 -5.23 -5.94 9.01
N PRO A 93 -4.44 -5.36 8.10
CA PRO A 93 -4.16 -5.99 6.81
C PRO A 93 -3.38 -7.30 6.94
N TYR A 94 -2.61 -7.53 8.02
CA TYR A 94 -1.87 -8.77 8.19
C TYR A 94 -2.75 -9.99 8.47
N VAL A 95 -3.91 -9.79 9.10
CA VAL A 95 -4.90 -10.87 9.31
C VAL A 95 -5.33 -11.44 7.95
N ILE A 96 -5.61 -10.56 6.98
CA ILE A 96 -5.93 -10.98 5.62
C ILE A 96 -4.72 -11.56 4.91
N GLY A 97 -3.53 -10.99 5.10
CA GLY A 97 -2.29 -11.55 4.57
C GLY A 97 -2.07 -13.00 4.98
N GLU A 98 -2.30 -13.32 6.25
CA GLU A 98 -2.17 -14.68 6.78
C GLU A 98 -3.23 -15.62 6.20
N ILE A 99 -4.48 -15.17 6.10
CA ILE A 99 -5.55 -15.96 5.47
C ILE A 99 -5.22 -16.22 3.99
N ASN A 100 -4.79 -15.18 3.28
CA ASN A 100 -4.45 -15.24 1.88
C ASN A 100 -3.18 -16.06 1.62
N SER A 101 -2.24 -16.16 2.56
CA SER A 101 -1.06 -17.02 2.39
C SER A 101 -1.42 -18.50 2.43
N LYS A 102 -2.43 -18.87 3.23
CA LYS A 102 -2.94 -20.24 3.38
C LYS A 102 -3.87 -20.67 2.24
N LYS A 103 -4.40 -19.72 1.44
CA LYS A 103 -5.25 -20.03 0.28
C LYS A 103 -4.46 -20.79 -0.80
N VAL A 104 -4.89 -22.02 -1.04
CA VAL A 104 -4.42 -22.93 -2.09
C VAL A 104 -5.63 -23.50 -2.84
N GLY A 105 -5.46 -23.80 -4.13
CA GLY A 105 -6.51 -24.39 -4.97
C GLY A 105 -6.47 -23.90 -6.42
N ASP A 106 -7.13 -24.64 -7.31
CA ASP A 106 -7.07 -24.41 -8.76
C ASP A 106 -7.64 -23.04 -9.20
N SER A 107 -8.59 -22.50 -8.41
CA SER A 107 -9.20 -21.20 -8.60
C SER A 107 -8.34 -20.02 -8.11
N ILE A 108 -7.31 -20.28 -7.30
CA ILE A 108 -6.43 -19.23 -6.76
C ILE A 108 -5.26 -19.02 -7.71
N LYS A 109 -5.26 -17.88 -8.40
CA LYS A 109 -4.16 -17.49 -9.29
C LYS A 109 -3.28 -16.45 -8.60
N ARG A 110 -1.95 -16.60 -8.76
CA ARG A 110 -0.97 -15.68 -8.20
C ARG A 110 -0.09 -15.05 -9.28
N LYS A 111 0.26 -13.78 -9.10
CA LYS A 111 1.27 -13.07 -9.90
C LYS A 111 2.24 -12.36 -8.97
N ASN A 112 3.52 -12.68 -9.06
CA ASN A 112 4.57 -12.18 -8.16
C ASN A 112 4.26 -12.44 -6.67
N GLY A 113 3.69 -13.61 -6.35
CA GLY A 113 3.30 -13.99 -4.98
C GLY A 113 1.92 -13.48 -4.52
N PHE A 114 1.33 -12.51 -5.21
CA PHE A 114 0.03 -11.92 -4.87
C PHE A 114 -1.13 -12.67 -5.48
N ILE A 115 -2.23 -12.84 -4.74
CA ILE A 115 -3.51 -13.26 -5.32
C ILE A 115 -3.97 -12.19 -6.32
N ILE A 116 -4.39 -12.65 -7.49
CA ILE A 116 -4.94 -11.82 -8.57
C ILE A 116 -6.34 -12.29 -8.95
N ASN A 117 -7.17 -11.35 -9.38
CA ASN A 117 -8.45 -11.65 -10.00
C ASN A 117 -8.22 -11.97 -11.47
N THR A 118 -8.52 -13.19 -11.89
CA THR A 118 -8.37 -13.64 -13.28
C THR A 118 -9.67 -13.61 -14.09
N GLU A 119 -10.82 -13.53 -13.42
CA GLU A 119 -12.15 -13.63 -14.02
C GLU A 119 -12.74 -12.27 -14.43
N GLY A 120 -11.91 -11.44 -15.08
CA GLY A 120 -12.36 -10.13 -15.56
C GLY A 120 -12.66 -9.11 -14.46
N LYS A 121 -13.37 -8.05 -14.83
CA LYS A 121 -13.68 -6.93 -13.93
C LYS A 121 -14.80 -7.36 -12.97
N ILE A 122 -14.48 -7.47 -11.68
CA ILE A 122 -15.47 -7.70 -10.63
C ILE A 122 -16.53 -6.58 -10.67
N SER A 123 -17.80 -6.96 -10.60
CA SER A 123 -18.91 -6.02 -10.57
C SER A 123 -18.87 -5.15 -9.31
N ARG A 124 -19.46 -3.94 -9.38
CA ARG A 124 -19.57 -3.05 -8.22
C ARG A 124 -20.34 -3.69 -7.06
N GLU A 125 -21.36 -4.49 -7.38
CA GLU A 125 -22.21 -5.13 -6.39
C GLU A 125 -21.49 -6.28 -5.67
N GLU A 126 -20.67 -7.05 -6.40
CA GLU A 126 -19.84 -8.08 -5.80
C GLU A 126 -18.75 -7.48 -4.89
N ILE A 127 -18.12 -6.36 -5.31
CA ILE A 127 -17.18 -5.63 -4.45
C ILE A 127 -17.87 -5.15 -3.17
N ARG A 128 -19.10 -4.64 -3.29
CA ARG A 128 -19.89 -4.18 -2.14
C ARG A 128 -20.23 -5.34 -1.20
N LYS A 129 -20.64 -6.49 -1.74
CA LYS A 129 -20.92 -7.71 -0.96
C LYS A 129 -19.69 -8.17 -0.19
N ARG A 130 -18.55 -8.34 -0.87
CA ARG A 130 -17.27 -8.73 -0.24
C ARG A 130 -16.82 -7.73 0.81
N ARG A 131 -17.02 -6.43 0.55
CA ARG A 131 -16.70 -5.38 1.53
C ARG A 131 -17.55 -5.53 2.78
N GLU A 132 -18.83 -5.81 2.65
CA GLU A 132 -19.73 -6.02 3.79
C GLU A 132 -19.36 -7.29 4.57
N GLU A 133 -19.06 -8.39 3.88
CA GLU A 133 -18.57 -9.62 4.51
C GLU A 133 -17.28 -9.37 5.30
N ASN A 134 -16.30 -8.70 4.68
CA ASN A 134 -15.05 -8.33 5.34
C ASN A 134 -15.26 -7.37 6.51
N ARG A 135 -16.24 -6.48 6.40
CA ARG A 135 -16.63 -5.56 7.48
C ARG A 135 -17.09 -6.33 8.71
N LEU A 136 -17.99 -7.30 8.52
CA LEU A 136 -18.55 -8.10 9.60
C LEU A 136 -17.50 -9.01 10.25
N LEU A 137 -16.56 -9.54 9.45
CA LEU A 137 -15.57 -10.51 9.93
C LEU A 137 -14.33 -9.86 10.55
N TYR A 138 -13.86 -8.74 10.01
CA TYR A 138 -12.51 -8.23 10.31
C TYR A 138 -12.46 -6.77 10.74
N GLN A 139 -13.58 -6.05 10.74
CA GLN A 139 -13.56 -4.67 11.21
C GLN A 139 -13.26 -4.62 12.71
N ILE A 140 -12.22 -3.89 13.08
CA ILE A 140 -11.88 -3.65 14.48
C ILE A 140 -12.90 -2.73 15.13
N SER A 141 -13.08 -2.92 16.43
CA SER A 141 -13.97 -2.11 17.25
C SER A 141 -13.53 -0.64 17.28
N LYS A 142 -14.47 0.25 17.59
CA LYS A 142 -14.15 1.66 17.79
C LYS A 142 -13.13 1.85 18.92
N LYS A 143 -13.27 1.08 20.00
CA LYS A 143 -12.34 1.13 21.14
C LYS A 143 -10.91 0.81 20.71
N GLU A 144 -10.71 -0.31 20.02
CA GLU A 144 -9.38 -0.69 19.52
C GLU A 144 -8.80 0.39 18.60
N ARG A 145 -9.62 0.96 17.71
CA ARG A 145 -9.21 2.04 16.80
C ARG A 145 -8.75 3.32 17.52
N ASP A 146 -9.48 3.69 18.56
CA ASP A 146 -9.20 4.90 19.34
C ASP A 146 -7.90 4.74 20.14
N GLU A 147 -7.63 3.52 20.63
CA GLU A 147 -6.40 3.14 21.34
C GLU A 147 -5.15 3.11 20.44
N ILE A 148 -5.30 3.08 19.11
CA ILE A 148 -4.15 3.12 18.18
C ILE A 148 -3.44 4.47 18.30
N VAL A 149 -2.22 4.44 18.82
CA VAL A 149 -1.31 5.60 18.84
C VAL A 149 -0.36 5.52 17.66
N LEU A 150 -0.34 6.58 16.85
CA LEU A 150 0.61 6.73 15.76
C LEU A 150 1.79 7.59 16.23
N LYS A 151 3.01 7.04 16.13
CA LYS A 151 4.22 7.81 16.36
C LYS A 151 4.47 8.68 15.14
N LYS A 152 4.73 9.98 15.36
CA LYS A 152 5.17 10.86 14.28
C LYS A 152 6.57 10.45 13.82
N SER A 153 6.87 10.72 12.55
CA SER A 153 8.21 10.47 12.02
C SER A 153 9.21 11.43 12.65
N ASP A 154 10.29 10.90 13.21
CA ASP A 154 11.40 11.68 13.79
C ASP A 154 12.08 12.61 12.77
N SER A 155 11.83 12.42 11.47
CA SER A 155 12.32 13.28 10.40
C SER A 155 11.84 14.73 10.51
N LEU A 156 10.74 15.01 11.22
CA LEU A 156 10.28 16.38 11.49
C LEU A 156 11.15 17.12 12.52
N VAL A 157 11.94 16.43 13.34
CA VAL A 157 12.82 17.05 14.34
C VAL A 157 14.04 17.72 13.68
N ARG A 158 14.37 17.37 12.43
CA ARG A 158 15.59 17.86 11.75
C ARG A 158 15.37 18.89 10.64
N VAL A 159 14.13 19.31 10.35
CA VAL A 159 13.85 20.27 9.25
C VAL A 159 13.36 21.64 9.75
N HIS A 160 13.39 21.90 11.06
CA HIS A 160 13.22 23.25 11.59
C HIS A 160 14.53 24.07 11.46
N ILE A 161 14.90 24.39 10.22
CA ILE A 161 15.60 25.61 9.73
C ILE A 161 15.68 25.43 8.22
N ILE A 162 14.70 25.92 7.45
CA ILE A 162 14.90 26.70 6.20
C ILE A 162 13.61 27.53 5.99
N PRO A 163 13.59 28.84 6.28
CA PRO A 163 12.48 29.71 5.95
C PRO A 163 12.62 30.19 4.50
N TYR A 164 12.10 29.43 3.54
CA TYR A 164 11.97 29.91 2.16
C TYR A 164 10.60 29.51 1.63
N TYR A 165 9.57 30.31 1.92
CA TYR A 165 8.39 30.54 1.06
C TYR A 165 7.50 31.63 1.68
N ASN A 166 8.04 32.85 1.82
CA ASN A 166 7.23 34.02 2.23
C ASN A 166 7.75 35.34 1.62
N ASN A 167 8.19 35.34 0.35
CA ASN A 167 8.67 36.57 -0.27
C ASN A 167 8.38 36.78 -1.77
N VAL A 168 7.39 36.11 -2.36
CA VAL A 168 7.06 36.31 -3.80
C VAL A 168 5.72 37.01 -4.06
N LEU A 169 4.96 37.41 -3.03
CA LEU A 169 3.69 38.13 -3.22
C LEU A 169 3.65 39.55 -2.60
N LYS A 170 4.82 40.17 -2.36
CA LYS A 170 4.90 41.58 -1.91
C LYS A 170 5.47 42.56 -2.94
N ASN A 171 5.71 42.14 -4.18
CA ASN A 171 6.21 43.01 -5.25
C ASN A 171 5.41 42.85 -6.54
N ILE A 172 4.10 43.04 -6.47
CA ILE A 172 3.29 43.42 -7.63
C ILE A 172 2.52 44.67 -7.19
N ASN A 173 3.19 45.80 -7.31
CA ASN A 173 2.55 47.10 -7.55
C ASN A 173 2.41 47.26 -9.05
#